data_AF-A0AAV9UWK9-F1
#
_entry.id   AF-A0AAV9UWK9-F1
#
_cell.length_a   1.000
_cell.length_b   1.000
_cell.length_c   1.000
_cell.angle_alpha   90.00
_cell.angle_beta   90.00
_cell.angle_gamma   90.00
#
_symmetry.space_group_name_H-M   'P 1'
#
loop_
_entity.id
_entity.type
_entity.pdbx_description
1 polymer ?
#
loop_
_entity_poly.entity_id
_entity_poly.type
_entity_poly.pdbx_seq_one_letter_code
_entity_poly.pdbx_strand_id
1 'polypeptide(L)'
;MVFPHVSFQPSAHTVDGKVVPNVVEPTGDNCQFFQIPPSINQPARLFNSYLKPSAGTGQAAWVPSTEWDDPVCGYIMYNSVDLSMQVFDPVGELYTEILTTEGDLNSRTAQYNTPPKSQKLEGPTIVLKSAQWKVVIRNNFIECLKNPQYAMRIIQMLADAASCSGPPAESYSSIINSAFGRPFALAVAGWSIELSHEELEPQTTTKNVTGRTYSKLSDYEFPLHIGLKEHSNDGLAAYFPISKENKMEPDFRNIYTFWPSGNDQIDRNDSFNCHGIHMSSLPTLHAHHVEPFNGSNVRLEKDMINERFEHILPFALLVDLFHPVKAQTGVLPPSNLRLPDWPVQQALRTIRLFYRVGQFLFREDPLKMMINQPESEGDGDREGSNPELVVPPLYIPTVPHGQWEWLQPYLSSDDSETKYWSQPVSKSDIPRPVLEDLRSPYTMVDRIMRSTEL
;
A
#
# COMPACT_ATOMS: atom_id res chain seq x y z
N MET A 1 -11.49 9.77 -39.33
CA MET A 1 -11.87 11.18 -39.45
C MET A 1 -11.86 11.74 -38.03
N VAL A 2 -10.93 12.63 -37.71
CA VAL A 2 -10.68 13.10 -36.33
C VAL A 2 -11.58 14.30 -36.09
N PHE A 3 -12.59 14.14 -35.24
CA PHE A 3 -13.43 15.25 -34.82
C PHE A 3 -12.70 15.97 -33.67
N PRO A 4 -12.56 17.30 -33.68
CA PRO A 4 -12.06 18.03 -32.53
C PRO A 4 -13.10 17.96 -31.40
N HIS A 5 -12.73 17.35 -30.28
CA HIS A 5 -13.61 17.09 -29.13
C HIS A 5 -13.51 18.21 -28.09
N VAL A 6 -14.62 18.44 -27.38
CA VAL A 6 -14.82 19.45 -26.31
C VAL A 6 -14.23 19.03 -24.94
N SER A 7 -13.57 17.86 -24.86
CA SER A 7 -13.00 17.31 -23.62
C SER A 7 -11.57 16.77 -23.80
N PHE A 8 -10.80 16.71 -22.72
CA PHE A 8 -9.41 16.21 -22.68
C PHE A 8 -9.26 14.77 -23.20
N GLN A 9 -10.32 13.95 -23.09
CA GLN A 9 -10.49 12.69 -23.82
C GLN A 9 -11.61 12.84 -24.86
N PRO A 10 -11.58 12.12 -25.99
CA PRO A 10 -12.69 12.05 -26.93
C PRO A 10 -13.93 11.49 -26.21
N SER A 11 -14.85 12.35 -25.79
CA SER A 11 -16.15 11.91 -25.27
C SER A 11 -17.22 12.19 -26.31
N ALA A 12 -18.03 11.17 -26.59
CA ALA A 12 -19.24 11.31 -27.39
C ALA A 12 -20.42 11.49 -26.44
N HIS A 13 -21.42 12.24 -26.88
CA HIS A 13 -22.67 12.41 -26.14
C HIS A 13 -23.82 11.86 -26.97
N THR A 14 -24.90 11.45 -26.31
CA THR A 14 -26.06 10.87 -26.99
C THR A 14 -27.09 11.96 -27.21
N VAL A 15 -27.43 12.21 -28.48
CA VAL A 15 -28.54 13.09 -28.88
C VAL A 15 -29.48 12.24 -29.72
N ASP A 16 -30.76 12.16 -29.33
CA ASP A 16 -31.80 11.38 -30.00
C ASP A 16 -31.42 9.90 -30.26
N GLY A 17 -30.73 9.27 -29.29
CA GLY A 17 -30.31 7.87 -29.37
C GLY A 17 -29.14 7.60 -30.32
N LYS A 18 -28.52 8.64 -30.88
CA LYS A 18 -27.31 8.55 -31.70
C LYS A 18 -26.11 9.13 -30.95
N VAL A 19 -25.01 8.39 -31.01
CA VAL A 19 -23.72 8.82 -30.46
C VAL A 19 -23.13 9.86 -31.40
N VAL A 20 -23.05 11.11 -30.93
CA VAL A 20 -22.51 12.24 -31.69
C VAL A 20 -21.24 12.78 -31.01
N PRO A 21 -20.20 13.14 -31.80
CA PRO A 21 -19.01 13.78 -31.25
C PRO A 21 -19.41 15.13 -30.64
N ASN A 22 -18.78 15.49 -29.52
CA ASN A 22 -19.00 16.78 -28.87
C ASN A 22 -18.34 17.89 -29.70
N VAL A 23 -19.10 18.49 -30.64
CA VAL A 23 -18.69 19.55 -31.57
C VAL A 23 -19.58 20.78 -31.44
N VAL A 24 -19.01 21.98 -31.58
CA VAL A 24 -19.70 23.26 -31.32
C VAL A 24 -20.73 23.60 -32.40
N GLU A 25 -20.45 23.33 -33.68
CA GLU A 25 -21.41 23.44 -34.79
C GLU A 25 -21.07 22.41 -35.88
N PRO A 26 -21.97 21.46 -36.18
CA PRO A 26 -21.77 20.54 -37.30
C PRO A 26 -22.09 21.24 -38.63
N THR A 27 -21.06 21.54 -39.44
CA THR A 27 -21.24 22.00 -40.84
C THR A 27 -20.89 20.84 -41.79
N GLY A 28 -21.84 19.93 -42.01
CA GLY A 28 -21.60 18.72 -42.80
C GLY A 28 -20.58 17.79 -42.13
N ASP A 29 -19.65 17.23 -42.93
CA ASP A 29 -18.59 16.32 -42.44
C ASP A 29 -17.40 17.05 -41.77
N ASN A 30 -17.43 18.39 -41.69
CA ASN A 30 -16.33 19.20 -41.18
C ASN A 30 -16.75 19.97 -39.93
N CYS A 31 -15.88 19.96 -38.90
CA CYS A 31 -15.96 20.89 -37.78
C CYS A 31 -14.83 21.91 -37.94
N GLN A 32 -15.19 23.17 -38.21
CA GLN A 32 -14.23 24.27 -38.33
C GLN A 32 -13.74 24.81 -36.98
N PHE A 33 -14.33 24.34 -35.88
CA PHE A 33 -14.03 24.80 -34.53
C PHE A 33 -13.24 23.73 -33.78
N PHE A 34 -12.12 24.13 -33.18
CA PHE A 34 -11.43 23.32 -32.18
C PHE A 34 -11.53 24.03 -30.84
N GLN A 35 -11.80 23.27 -29.79
CA GLN A 35 -11.84 23.81 -28.44
C GLN A 35 -10.45 23.71 -27.82
N ILE A 36 -9.99 24.83 -27.26
CA ILE A 36 -8.80 24.83 -26.42
C ILE A 36 -9.24 24.29 -25.05
N PRO A 37 -8.59 23.23 -24.52
CA PRO A 37 -8.91 22.75 -23.19
C PRO A 37 -8.68 23.87 -22.17
N PRO A 38 -9.47 23.93 -21.09
CA PRO A 38 -9.23 24.91 -20.04
C PRO A 38 -7.79 24.77 -19.54
N SER A 39 -7.10 25.91 -19.40
CA SER A 39 -5.72 25.99 -18.93
C SER A 39 -5.60 27.11 -17.91
N ILE A 40 -4.83 26.92 -16.85
CA ILE A 40 -4.46 28.01 -15.95
C ILE A 40 -3.47 28.90 -16.70
N ASN A 41 -3.86 30.15 -16.95
CA ASN A 41 -3.10 31.13 -17.73
C ASN A 41 -2.02 31.87 -16.92
N GLN A 42 -1.57 31.28 -15.82
CA GLN A 42 -0.53 31.80 -14.95
C GLN A 42 0.36 30.65 -14.45
N PRO A 43 1.61 30.91 -14.04
CA PRO A 43 2.50 29.87 -13.53
C PRO A 43 1.90 29.17 -12.30
N ALA A 44 1.59 27.89 -12.49
CA ALA A 44 0.98 27.03 -11.50
C ALA A 44 1.58 25.62 -11.59
N ARG A 45 1.57 24.89 -10.48
CA ARG A 45 2.03 23.49 -10.44
C ARG A 45 1.08 22.61 -9.65
N LEU A 46 0.97 21.36 -10.08
CA LEU A 46 0.40 20.28 -9.29
C LEU A 46 1.52 19.79 -8.35
N PHE A 47 1.45 20.20 -7.09
CA PHE A 47 2.37 19.75 -6.06
C PHE A 47 1.95 18.37 -5.56
N ASN A 48 2.92 17.50 -5.30
CA ASN A 48 2.72 16.22 -4.65
C ASN A 48 3.88 15.92 -3.68
N SER A 49 3.59 15.18 -2.62
CA SER A 49 4.61 14.67 -1.71
C SER A 49 4.07 13.55 -0.84
N TYR A 50 4.94 12.66 -0.36
CA TYR A 50 4.61 11.83 0.79
C TYR A 50 4.57 12.69 2.05
N LEU A 51 3.72 12.33 3.00
CA LEU A 51 3.43 13.16 4.17
C LEU A 51 3.76 12.43 5.47
N LYS A 52 4.03 13.23 6.49
CA LYS A 52 4.16 12.80 7.88
C LYS A 52 3.34 13.75 8.78
N PRO A 53 2.88 13.32 9.95
CA PRO A 53 2.17 14.19 10.86
C PRO A 53 3.07 15.32 11.35
N SER A 54 2.49 16.50 11.54
CA SER A 54 3.19 17.58 12.21
C SER A 54 3.36 17.29 13.71
N ALA A 55 4.50 17.72 14.27
CA ALA A 55 4.79 17.63 15.70
C ALA A 55 4.29 18.85 16.51
N GLY A 56 3.83 19.93 15.85
CA GLY A 56 3.51 21.21 16.49
C GLY A 56 2.02 21.48 16.66
N THR A 57 1.63 22.04 17.81
CA THR A 57 0.28 22.61 17.99
C THR A 57 0.10 23.85 17.12
N GLY A 58 -1.03 23.95 16.43
CA GLY A 58 -1.32 25.06 15.51
C GLY A 58 -0.59 24.98 14.16
N GLN A 59 -0.10 23.79 13.78
CA GLN A 59 0.43 23.53 12.45
C GLN A 59 -0.54 22.67 11.62
N ALA A 60 -0.33 22.66 10.30
CA ALA A 60 -0.97 21.73 9.38
C ALA A 60 -0.84 20.30 9.91
N ALA A 61 -1.95 19.55 9.86
CA ALA A 61 -1.99 18.17 10.36
C ALA A 61 -0.91 17.29 9.69
N TRP A 62 -0.69 17.52 8.40
CA TRP A 62 0.27 16.80 7.58
C TRP A 62 1.30 17.76 6.99
N VAL A 63 2.56 17.33 6.99
CA VAL A 63 3.67 18.05 6.37
C VAL A 63 4.40 17.13 5.39
N PRO A 64 4.97 17.67 4.29
CA PRO A 64 5.82 16.90 3.39
C PRO A 64 6.96 16.20 4.11
N SER A 65 7.17 14.93 3.76
CA SER A 65 8.34 14.15 4.11
C SER A 65 9.54 14.66 3.32
N THR A 66 10.68 14.76 3.99
CA THR A 66 11.96 15.09 3.37
C THR A 66 12.60 13.84 2.78
N GLU A 67 13.67 14.01 2.00
CA GLU A 67 14.43 12.89 1.40
C GLU A 67 15.03 11.92 2.45
N TRP A 68 15.20 12.39 3.69
CA TRP A 68 15.73 11.63 4.82
C TRP A 68 14.65 10.97 5.67
N ASP A 69 13.38 11.26 5.41
CA ASP A 69 12.26 10.63 6.10
C ASP A 69 11.83 9.36 5.35
N ASP A 70 11.52 8.30 6.10
CA ASP A 70 10.83 7.14 5.55
C ASP A 70 9.32 7.41 5.60
N PRO A 71 8.61 7.50 4.46
CA PRO A 71 7.17 7.72 4.43
C PRO A 71 6.33 6.44 4.63
N VAL A 72 6.96 5.26 4.63
CA VAL A 72 6.26 3.98 4.64
C VAL A 72 5.81 3.61 6.04
N CYS A 73 4.53 3.22 6.18
CA CYS A 73 3.89 2.77 7.41
C CYS A 73 3.95 1.24 7.58
N GLY A 74 4.13 0.52 6.49
CA GLY A 74 4.31 -0.93 6.45
C GLY A 74 4.34 -1.44 5.01
N TYR A 75 4.82 -2.67 4.85
CA TYR A 75 4.86 -3.34 3.55
C TYR A 75 3.82 -4.46 3.52
N ILE A 76 3.29 -4.74 2.35
CA ILE A 76 2.28 -5.75 2.12
C ILE A 76 2.76 -6.62 0.97
N MET A 77 2.95 -7.90 1.23
CA MET A 77 3.29 -8.88 0.22
C MET A 77 2.07 -9.72 -0.09
N TYR A 78 1.63 -9.67 -1.34
CA TYR A 78 0.63 -10.60 -1.86
C TYR A 78 1.32 -11.85 -2.38
N ASN A 79 0.88 -13.02 -1.91
CA ASN A 79 1.34 -14.31 -2.41
C ASN A 79 0.37 -14.83 -3.47
N SER A 80 0.86 -14.91 -4.71
CA SER A 80 0.06 -15.37 -5.85
C SER A 80 -0.23 -16.88 -5.85
N VAL A 81 0.54 -17.68 -5.10
CA VAL A 81 0.44 -19.14 -5.10
C VAL A 81 -0.77 -19.61 -4.29
N ASP A 82 -0.95 -19.07 -3.09
CA ASP A 82 -2.00 -19.48 -2.16
C ASP A 82 -3.03 -18.38 -1.91
N LEU A 83 -2.96 -17.26 -2.64
CA LEU A 83 -3.79 -16.05 -2.46
C LEU A 83 -3.81 -15.57 -1.01
N SER A 84 -2.69 -15.70 -0.30
CA SER A 84 -2.50 -15.12 1.03
C SER A 84 -1.86 -13.74 0.94
N MET A 85 -1.87 -13.02 2.06
CA MET A 85 -1.23 -11.73 2.17
C MET A 85 -0.46 -11.64 3.48
N GLN A 86 0.73 -11.07 3.44
CA GLN A 86 1.57 -10.82 4.60
C GLN A 86 1.78 -9.33 4.77
N VAL A 87 1.62 -8.85 6.00
CA VAL A 87 1.83 -7.44 6.34
C VAL A 87 3.07 -7.35 7.22
N PHE A 88 4.01 -6.53 6.80
CA PHE A 88 5.28 -6.28 7.47
C PHE A 88 5.28 -4.86 8.05
N ASP A 89 6.06 -4.68 9.10
CA ASP A 89 6.34 -3.35 9.63
C ASP A 89 7.27 -2.54 8.70
N PRO A 90 7.51 -1.23 8.97
CA PRO A 90 8.45 -0.43 8.17
C PRO A 90 9.89 -0.95 8.17
N VAL A 91 10.27 -1.78 9.15
CA VAL A 91 11.61 -2.36 9.25
C VAL A 91 11.70 -3.63 8.40
N GLY A 92 10.58 -4.25 8.03
CA GLY A 92 10.47 -5.47 7.22
C GLY A 92 10.21 -6.74 8.03
N GLU A 93 9.93 -6.63 9.33
CA GLU A 93 9.55 -7.76 10.17
C GLU A 93 8.07 -8.12 9.95
N LEU A 94 7.77 -9.42 9.90
CA LEU A 94 6.41 -9.90 9.68
C LEU A 94 5.53 -9.53 10.88
N TYR A 95 4.49 -8.74 10.62
CA TYR A 95 3.57 -8.26 11.66
C TYR A 95 2.30 -9.12 11.72
N THR A 96 1.68 -9.42 10.58
CA THR A 96 0.50 -10.29 10.52
C THR A 96 0.39 -11.02 9.17
N GLU A 97 -0.32 -12.14 9.16
CA GLU A 97 -0.65 -12.90 7.96
C GLU A 97 -2.17 -12.96 7.80
N ILE A 98 -2.65 -12.79 6.57
CA ILE A 98 -4.00 -13.11 6.17
C ILE A 98 -3.93 -14.35 5.30
N LEU A 99 -4.39 -15.46 5.85
CA LEU A 99 -4.47 -16.73 5.16
C LEU A 99 -5.81 -16.82 4.44
N THR A 100 -5.89 -17.66 3.43
CA THR A 100 -7.16 -17.93 2.77
C THR A 100 -7.39 -19.43 2.67
N THR A 101 -8.66 -19.84 2.78
CA THR A 101 -9.03 -21.27 2.71
C THR A 101 -8.86 -21.81 1.29
N GLU A 102 -8.50 -23.08 1.15
CA GLU A 102 -8.52 -23.73 -0.16
C GLU A 102 -9.97 -23.84 -0.68
N GLY A 103 -10.14 -23.72 -2.00
CA GLY A 103 -11.45 -23.75 -2.67
C GLY A 103 -11.60 -22.69 -3.76
N ASP A 104 -12.74 -22.72 -4.45
CA ASP A 104 -13.10 -21.75 -5.50
C ASP A 104 -13.15 -20.31 -4.93
N LEU A 105 -12.85 -19.32 -5.78
CA LEU A 105 -12.84 -17.89 -5.43
C LEU A 105 -14.09 -17.42 -4.67
N ASN A 106 -15.26 -18.02 -4.96
CA ASN A 106 -16.54 -17.66 -4.34
C ASN A 106 -16.77 -18.29 -2.96
N SER A 107 -16.06 -19.38 -2.63
CA SER A 107 -16.14 -20.07 -1.33
C SER A 107 -14.97 -19.77 -0.40
N ARG A 108 -13.93 -19.11 -0.93
CA ARG A 108 -12.71 -18.80 -0.20
C ARG A 108 -12.98 -17.73 0.85
N THR A 109 -12.53 -17.96 2.07
CA THR A 109 -12.62 -16.99 3.17
C THR A 109 -11.22 -16.59 3.60
N ALA A 110 -11.07 -15.32 4.01
CA ALA A 110 -9.84 -14.83 4.61
C ALA A 110 -9.87 -15.05 6.12
N GLN A 111 -8.73 -15.47 6.68
CA GLN A 111 -8.54 -15.68 8.09
C GLN A 111 -7.33 -14.87 8.56
N TYR A 112 -7.57 -13.98 9.52
CA TYR A 112 -6.51 -13.28 10.24
C TYR A 112 -5.69 -14.27 11.06
N ASN A 113 -4.37 -14.20 10.93
CA ASN A 113 -3.45 -15.02 11.67
C ASN A 113 -2.30 -14.19 12.27
N THR A 114 -1.96 -14.49 13.53
CA THR A 114 -0.78 -13.95 14.18
C THR A 114 0.43 -14.83 13.82
N PRO A 115 1.51 -14.28 13.26
CA PRO A 115 2.68 -15.05 12.87
C PRO A 115 3.43 -15.56 14.09
N PRO A 116 4.25 -16.61 13.91
CA PRO A 116 5.26 -17.00 14.88
C PRO A 116 6.16 -15.82 15.24
N LYS A 117 6.14 -15.36 16.49
CA LYS A 117 7.19 -14.46 16.97
C LYS A 117 8.47 -15.27 17.05
N SER A 118 9.45 -14.93 16.20
CA SER A 118 10.78 -15.51 16.34
C SER A 118 11.43 -14.93 17.61
N GLN A 119 11.97 -15.78 18.46
CA GLN A 119 12.55 -15.43 19.77
C GLN A 119 13.77 -14.49 19.71
N LYS A 120 14.17 -13.99 18.53
CA LYS A 120 15.31 -13.08 18.40
C LYS A 120 14.91 -11.66 18.81
N LEU A 121 15.34 -11.34 20.04
CA LEU A 121 15.44 -10.02 20.66
C LEU A 121 14.11 -9.31 20.94
N GLU A 122 13.45 -9.74 22.01
CA GLU A 122 12.74 -8.81 22.91
C GLU A 122 13.76 -7.88 23.59
N GLY A 123 14.47 -7.07 22.81
CA GLY A 123 14.84 -5.75 23.31
C GLY A 123 13.56 -4.91 23.27
N PRO A 124 13.36 -3.93 24.18
CA PRO A 124 12.31 -2.96 23.98
C PRO A 124 12.54 -2.35 22.60
N THR A 125 11.65 -2.61 21.65
CA THR A 125 11.61 -1.86 20.39
C THR A 125 11.33 -0.44 20.83
N ILE A 126 12.39 0.37 20.98
CA ILE A 126 12.25 1.79 21.22
C ILE A 126 11.70 2.34 19.91
N VAL A 127 10.38 2.24 19.74
CA VAL A 127 9.67 2.98 18.72
C VAL A 127 9.86 4.43 19.14
N LEU A 128 10.79 5.11 18.47
CA LEU A 128 10.96 6.55 18.63
C LEU A 128 9.57 7.17 18.50
N LYS A 129 9.21 8.09 19.41
CA LYS A 129 7.88 8.75 19.38
C LYS A 129 7.54 9.31 17.98
N SER A 130 8.57 9.69 17.21
CA SER A 130 8.47 10.14 15.82
C SER A 130 7.92 9.12 14.82
N ALA A 131 7.93 7.82 15.14
CA ALA A 131 7.43 6.73 14.29
C ALA A 131 6.10 6.13 14.79
N GLN A 132 5.56 6.59 15.92
CA GLN A 132 4.34 6.01 16.52
C GLN A 132 3.12 6.13 15.61
N TRP A 133 3.01 7.22 14.84
CA TRP A 133 1.92 7.42 13.89
C TRP A 133 1.87 6.35 12.80
N LYS A 134 3.03 5.83 12.35
CA LYS A 134 3.09 4.73 11.38
C LYS A 134 2.46 3.47 11.93
N VAL A 135 2.75 3.19 13.21
CA VAL A 135 2.17 2.05 13.94
C VAL A 135 0.66 2.21 14.04
N VAL A 136 0.16 3.41 14.37
CA VAL A 136 -1.29 3.69 14.44
C VAL A 136 -1.96 3.45 13.09
N ILE A 137 -1.44 4.02 12.00
CA ILE A 137 -2.00 3.87 10.65
C ILE A 137 -2.01 2.39 10.23
N ARG A 138 -0.89 1.68 10.42
CA ARG A 138 -0.79 0.26 10.10
C ARG A 138 -1.77 -0.56 10.94
N ASN A 139 -1.87 -0.32 12.24
CA ASN A 139 -2.76 -1.06 13.12
C ASN A 139 -4.24 -0.82 12.77
N ASN A 140 -4.62 0.41 12.41
CA ASN A 140 -5.96 0.73 11.94
C ASN A 140 -6.30 0.00 10.64
N PHE A 141 -5.34 -0.10 9.72
CA PHE A 141 -5.49 -0.90 8.50
C PHE A 141 -5.67 -2.39 8.81
N ILE A 142 -4.84 -2.92 9.72
CA ILE A 142 -4.90 -4.32 10.16
C ILE A 142 -6.20 -4.66 10.88
N GLU A 143 -6.74 -3.74 11.67
CA GLU A 143 -8.03 -3.94 12.33
C GLU A 143 -9.14 -4.17 11.30
N CYS A 144 -9.11 -3.46 10.17
CA CYS A 144 -10.05 -3.69 9.07
C CYS A 144 -9.82 -5.07 8.41
N LEU A 145 -8.55 -5.52 8.29
CA LEU A 145 -8.19 -6.85 7.77
C LEU A 145 -8.65 -8.01 8.65
N LYS A 146 -9.07 -7.78 9.91
CA LYS A 146 -9.72 -8.83 10.70
C LYS A 146 -11.10 -9.20 10.18
N ASN A 147 -11.74 -8.30 9.41
CA ASN A 147 -12.97 -8.64 8.70
C ASN A 147 -12.63 -9.51 7.47
N PRO A 148 -13.13 -10.76 7.38
CA PRO A 148 -12.81 -11.67 6.28
C PRO A 148 -13.14 -11.14 4.89
N GLN A 149 -14.24 -10.39 4.76
CA GLN A 149 -14.67 -9.86 3.46
C GLN A 149 -13.80 -8.69 3.03
N TYR A 150 -13.45 -7.80 3.97
CA TYR A 150 -12.54 -6.69 3.71
C TYR A 150 -11.17 -7.23 3.30
N ALA A 151 -10.63 -8.21 4.04
CA ALA A 151 -9.34 -8.80 3.75
C ALA A 151 -9.30 -9.52 2.39
N MET A 152 -10.34 -10.29 2.06
CA MET A 152 -10.49 -10.90 0.74
C MET A 152 -10.53 -9.85 -0.37
N ARG A 153 -11.23 -8.74 -0.14
CA ARG A 153 -11.32 -7.66 -1.12
C ARG A 153 -9.96 -7.00 -1.38
N ILE A 154 -9.19 -6.73 -0.33
CA ILE A 154 -7.82 -6.21 -0.46
C ILE A 154 -6.92 -7.19 -1.23
N ILE A 155 -6.99 -8.49 -0.93
CA ILE A 155 -6.21 -9.53 -1.63
C ILE A 155 -6.52 -9.51 -3.13
N GLN A 156 -7.79 -9.55 -3.50
CA GLN A 156 -8.23 -9.51 -4.90
C GLN A 156 -7.74 -8.24 -5.61
N MET A 157 -7.89 -7.10 -4.97
CA MET A 157 -7.45 -5.81 -5.50
C MET A 157 -5.93 -5.76 -5.72
N LEU A 158 -5.13 -6.29 -4.77
CA LEU A 158 -3.67 -6.36 -4.92
C LEU A 158 -3.27 -7.35 -6.02
N ALA A 159 -3.97 -8.47 -6.14
CA ALA A 159 -3.76 -9.44 -7.22
C ALA A 159 -4.03 -8.81 -8.59
N ASP A 160 -5.16 -8.11 -8.73
CA ASP A 160 -5.55 -7.41 -9.95
C ASP A 160 -4.55 -6.30 -10.30
N ALA A 161 -4.15 -5.49 -9.32
CA ALA A 161 -3.13 -4.47 -9.48
C ALA A 161 -1.81 -5.08 -9.97
N ALA A 162 -1.32 -6.13 -9.28
CA ALA A 162 -0.07 -6.80 -9.64
C ALA A 162 -0.10 -7.42 -11.04
N SER A 163 -1.26 -7.89 -11.51
CA SER A 163 -1.43 -8.45 -12.86
C SER A 163 -1.42 -7.40 -13.97
N CYS A 164 -1.77 -6.14 -13.66
CA CYS A 164 -1.88 -5.04 -14.61
C CYS A 164 -0.63 -4.14 -14.63
N SER A 165 0.20 -4.19 -13.59
CA SER A 165 1.43 -3.40 -13.51
C SER A 165 2.51 -3.86 -14.50
N GLY A 166 3.34 -2.92 -14.95
CA GLY A 166 4.54 -3.19 -15.73
C GLY A 166 5.53 -4.10 -14.97
N PRO A 167 6.56 -4.65 -15.64
CA PRO A 167 7.53 -5.52 -14.99
C PRO A 167 8.24 -4.82 -13.83
N PRO A 168 8.59 -5.52 -12.74
CA PRO A 168 9.36 -4.94 -11.64
C PRO A 168 10.80 -4.64 -12.10
N ALA A 169 11.57 -3.94 -11.27
CA ALA A 169 12.99 -3.73 -11.55
C ALA A 169 13.74 -5.08 -11.64
N GLU A 170 14.70 -5.18 -12.56
CA GLU A 170 15.46 -6.43 -12.79
C GLU A 170 16.15 -6.93 -11.51
N SER A 171 16.63 -6.03 -10.66
CA SER A 171 17.23 -6.36 -9.36
C SER A 171 16.29 -7.10 -8.42
N TYR A 172 14.98 -6.98 -8.58
CA TYR A 172 14.00 -7.73 -7.80
C TYR A 172 13.89 -9.18 -8.26
N SER A 173 14.00 -9.43 -9.57
CA SER A 173 13.87 -10.78 -10.15
C SER A 173 14.93 -11.77 -9.66
N SER A 174 16.07 -11.27 -9.17
CA SER A 174 17.13 -12.08 -8.55
C SER A 174 16.89 -12.44 -7.09
N ILE A 175 15.91 -11.83 -6.42
CA ILE A 175 15.60 -12.05 -5.00
C ILE A 175 14.48 -13.08 -4.90
N ILE A 176 14.55 -13.98 -3.92
CA ILE A 176 13.53 -15.03 -3.69
C ILE A 176 12.12 -14.47 -3.53
N ASN A 177 12.01 -13.25 -2.99
CA ASN A 177 10.77 -12.50 -2.83
C ASN A 177 9.98 -12.40 -4.14
N SER A 178 10.65 -12.25 -5.28
CA SER A 178 10.01 -12.12 -6.58
C SER A 178 9.25 -13.37 -7.04
N ALA A 179 9.59 -14.55 -6.51
CA ALA A 179 8.90 -15.79 -6.85
C ALA A 179 7.49 -15.86 -6.24
N PHE A 180 7.22 -15.10 -5.18
CA PHE A 180 5.96 -15.17 -4.44
C PHE A 180 4.95 -14.12 -4.90
N GLY A 181 5.43 -12.94 -5.27
CA GLY A 181 4.57 -11.88 -5.77
C GLY A 181 5.24 -10.51 -5.81
N ARG A 182 4.42 -9.48 -5.80
CA ARG A 182 4.86 -8.07 -5.82
C ARG A 182 4.55 -7.41 -4.47
N PRO A 183 5.53 -6.74 -3.85
CA PRO A 183 5.31 -5.99 -2.62
C PRO A 183 4.65 -4.63 -2.92
N PHE A 184 3.81 -4.21 -1.99
CA PHE A 184 3.19 -2.88 -1.94
C PHE A 184 3.58 -2.20 -0.63
N ALA A 185 3.59 -0.88 -0.60
CA ALA A 185 3.75 -0.08 0.61
C ALA A 185 2.44 0.61 0.98
N LEU A 186 2.16 0.66 2.29
CA LEU A 186 1.19 1.56 2.87
C LEU A 186 1.90 2.88 3.21
N ALA A 187 1.49 3.98 2.60
CA ALA A 187 2.07 5.31 2.86
C ALA A 187 1.01 6.40 2.82
N VAL A 188 1.30 7.58 3.37
CA VAL A 188 0.43 8.75 3.26
C VAL A 188 1.05 9.74 2.28
N ALA A 189 0.25 10.27 1.37
CA ALA A 189 0.67 11.28 0.40
C ALA A 189 -0.43 12.32 0.20
N GLY A 190 -0.08 13.45 -0.41
CA GLY A 190 -1.09 14.45 -0.76
C GLY A 190 -0.72 15.32 -1.94
N TRP A 191 -1.73 16.04 -2.40
CA TRP A 191 -1.66 16.89 -3.59
C TRP A 191 -2.27 18.27 -3.33
N SER A 192 -1.77 19.28 -4.03
CA SER A 192 -2.34 20.63 -4.06
C SER A 192 -2.01 21.34 -5.37
N ILE A 193 -2.76 22.40 -5.70
CA ILE A 193 -2.46 23.28 -6.84
C ILE A 193 -1.89 24.58 -6.32
N GLU A 194 -0.60 24.81 -6.58
CA GLU A 194 0.13 25.98 -6.09
C GLU A 194 0.33 27.01 -7.20
N LEU A 195 -0.03 28.26 -6.91
CA LEU A 195 0.17 29.42 -7.78
C LEU A 195 1.46 30.17 -7.40
N SER A 196 2.24 30.58 -8.40
CA SER A 196 3.50 31.29 -8.15
C SER A 196 3.31 32.74 -7.69
N HIS A 197 2.18 33.36 -8.02
CA HIS A 197 1.80 34.71 -7.60
C HIS A 197 0.28 34.77 -7.36
N GLU A 198 -0.19 35.92 -6.87
CA GLU A 198 -1.61 36.21 -6.68
C GLU A 198 -2.43 35.95 -7.95
N GLU A 199 -3.70 35.61 -7.80
CA GLU A 199 -4.54 35.26 -8.94
C GLU A 199 -4.70 36.43 -9.91
N LEU A 200 -4.41 36.22 -11.20
CA LEU A 200 -4.59 37.25 -12.22
C LEU A 200 -6.05 37.70 -12.30
N GLU A 201 -6.25 39.02 -12.24
CA GLU A 201 -7.56 39.59 -12.48
C GLU A 201 -7.91 39.63 -13.98
N PRO A 202 -9.18 39.41 -14.35
CA PRO A 202 -9.60 39.55 -15.74
C PRO A 202 -9.40 40.98 -16.25
N GLN A 203 -8.63 41.15 -17.32
CA GLN A 203 -8.37 42.45 -17.96
C GLN A 203 -9.35 42.77 -19.10
N THR A 204 -10.55 42.17 -19.08
CA THR A 204 -11.52 42.33 -20.18
C THR A 204 -12.22 43.69 -20.10
N THR A 205 -12.33 44.38 -21.24
CA THR A 205 -13.09 45.64 -21.36
C THR A 205 -14.61 45.42 -21.23
N THR A 206 -15.07 44.18 -21.35
CA THR A 206 -16.47 43.75 -21.18
C THR A 206 -16.95 43.72 -19.72
N LYS A 207 -16.05 43.87 -18.74
CA LYS A 207 -16.39 43.94 -17.29
C LYS A 207 -17.52 44.94 -16.99
N ASN A 208 -17.55 46.06 -17.70
CA ASN A 208 -18.51 47.15 -17.45
C ASN A 208 -19.88 46.97 -18.12
N VAL A 209 -20.04 46.00 -19.01
CA VAL A 209 -21.25 45.90 -19.86
C VAL A 209 -22.35 45.04 -19.23
N THR A 210 -22.01 44.11 -18.33
CA THR A 210 -22.97 43.10 -17.85
C THR A 210 -23.12 43.01 -16.34
N GLY A 211 -22.38 43.80 -15.55
CA GLY A 211 -22.40 43.69 -14.08
C GLY A 211 -21.99 42.31 -13.55
N ARG A 212 -21.34 41.49 -14.38
CA ARG A 212 -20.92 40.13 -14.02
C ARG A 212 -19.63 40.19 -13.21
N THR A 213 -19.72 39.74 -11.96
CA THR A 213 -18.54 39.41 -11.16
C THR A 213 -17.91 38.15 -11.75
N TYR A 214 -16.63 38.21 -12.09
CA TYR A 214 -15.88 37.04 -12.52
C TYR A 214 -15.47 36.24 -11.29
N SER A 215 -15.66 34.92 -11.34
CA SER A 215 -15.14 34.01 -10.32
C SER A 215 -13.62 34.09 -10.26
N LYS A 216 -13.08 34.04 -9.05
CA LYS A 216 -11.65 33.90 -8.78
C LYS A 216 -11.16 32.52 -9.21
N LEU A 217 -9.86 32.37 -9.45
CA LEU A 217 -9.31 31.06 -9.80
C LEU A 217 -9.46 30.07 -8.65
N SER A 218 -9.36 30.54 -7.40
CA SER A 218 -9.61 29.74 -6.19
C SER A 218 -11.04 29.23 -6.07
N ASP A 219 -12.02 29.89 -6.70
CA ASP A 219 -13.42 29.46 -6.69
C ASP A 219 -13.66 28.22 -7.57
N TYR A 220 -12.71 27.86 -8.43
CA TYR A 220 -12.84 26.69 -9.31
C TYR A 220 -12.38 25.40 -8.59
N GLU A 221 -13.14 24.34 -8.81
CA GLU A 221 -12.82 22.99 -8.38
C GLU A 221 -12.18 22.21 -9.53
N PHE A 222 -10.96 21.73 -9.31
CA PHE A 222 -10.22 20.92 -10.27
C PHE A 222 -10.28 19.45 -9.85
N PRO A 223 -10.89 18.55 -10.64
CA PRO A 223 -10.93 17.13 -10.31
C PRO A 223 -9.50 16.55 -10.33
N LEU A 224 -9.11 15.89 -9.26
CA LEU A 224 -7.84 15.20 -9.12
C LEU A 224 -8.03 13.72 -9.43
N HIS A 225 -7.46 13.28 -10.54
CA HIS A 225 -7.38 11.88 -10.89
C HIS A 225 -6.08 11.30 -10.32
N ILE A 226 -6.20 10.38 -9.35
CA ILE A 226 -5.08 9.71 -8.70
C ILE A 226 -4.98 8.29 -9.25
N GLY A 227 -3.79 7.97 -9.76
CA GLY A 227 -3.50 6.79 -10.54
C GLY A 227 -4.19 6.81 -11.91
N LEU A 228 -3.75 5.97 -12.84
CA LEU A 228 -4.30 5.86 -14.19
C LEU A 228 -4.31 4.39 -14.62
N LYS A 229 -5.48 3.74 -14.59
CA LYS A 229 -5.64 2.31 -14.96
C LYS A 229 -5.04 1.95 -16.33
N GLU A 230 -5.16 2.86 -17.29
CA GLU A 230 -4.71 2.68 -18.67
C GLU A 230 -3.19 2.66 -18.79
N HIS A 231 -2.47 3.12 -17.76
CA HIS A 231 -1.02 3.12 -17.73
C HIS A 231 -0.50 1.96 -16.88
N SER A 232 0.10 0.96 -17.52
CA SER A 232 0.78 -0.15 -16.85
C SER A 232 1.85 0.31 -15.85
N ASN A 233 2.42 1.50 -16.06
CA ASN A 233 3.49 2.05 -15.21
C ASN A 233 2.93 2.94 -14.09
N ASP A 234 1.67 2.76 -13.71
CA ASP A 234 1.09 3.38 -12.52
C ASP A 234 1.21 2.43 -11.32
N GLY A 235 1.74 2.94 -10.23
CA GLY A 235 1.95 2.18 -9.00
C GLY A 235 0.77 2.17 -8.04
N LEU A 236 -0.35 2.84 -8.32
CA LEU A 236 -1.47 2.88 -7.38
C LEU A 236 -2.30 1.59 -7.40
N ALA A 237 -2.41 0.89 -6.27
CA ALA A 237 -3.39 -0.18 -6.08
C ALA A 237 -4.73 0.35 -5.54
N ALA A 238 -4.67 1.23 -4.53
CA ALA A 238 -5.82 1.89 -3.94
C ALA A 238 -5.42 3.16 -3.17
N TYR A 239 -6.40 4.04 -2.96
CA TYR A 239 -6.30 5.12 -1.98
C TYR A 239 -7.47 5.10 -1.00
N PHE A 240 -7.23 5.67 0.18
CA PHE A 240 -8.19 5.87 1.25
C PHE A 240 -8.18 7.34 1.66
N PRO A 241 -9.35 8.00 1.74
CA PRO A 241 -9.44 9.37 2.19
C PRO A 241 -9.06 9.48 3.67
N ILE A 242 -8.60 10.66 4.10
CA ILE A 242 -8.45 10.96 5.51
C ILE A 242 -9.83 11.18 6.16
N SER A 243 -10.01 10.67 7.37
CA SER A 243 -11.25 10.78 8.14
C SER A 243 -11.66 12.24 8.37
N LYS A 244 -12.95 12.51 8.20
CA LYS A 244 -13.53 13.84 8.48
C LYS A 244 -13.53 14.18 9.97
N GLU A 245 -13.59 13.16 10.82
CA GLU A 245 -13.62 13.31 12.28
C GLU A 245 -12.21 13.47 12.85
N ASN A 246 -11.26 12.69 12.33
CA ASN A 246 -9.87 12.73 12.75
C ASN A 246 -8.94 12.96 11.54
N LYS A 247 -8.48 14.20 11.38
CA LYS A 247 -7.61 14.62 10.28
C LYS A 247 -6.23 13.93 10.26
N MET A 248 -5.89 13.14 11.29
CA MET A 248 -4.63 12.39 11.38
C MET A 248 -4.79 10.92 11.00
N GLU A 249 -6.01 10.45 10.72
CA GLU A 249 -6.28 9.03 10.50
C GLU A 249 -6.96 8.78 9.15
N PRO A 250 -6.45 7.83 8.35
CA PRO A 250 -7.15 7.38 7.16
C PRO A 250 -8.44 6.63 7.48
N ASP A 251 -9.47 6.82 6.67
CA ASP A 251 -10.67 6.01 6.71
C ASP A 251 -10.52 4.78 5.81
N PHE A 252 -9.98 3.71 6.39
CA PHE A 252 -9.77 2.45 5.69
C PHE A 252 -11.07 1.73 5.26
N ARG A 253 -12.24 2.17 5.73
CA ARG A 253 -13.51 1.56 5.31
C ARG A 253 -13.96 2.01 3.92
N ASN A 254 -13.45 3.13 3.43
CA ASN A 254 -13.78 3.65 2.10
C ASN A 254 -12.59 3.47 1.16
N ILE A 255 -12.65 2.42 0.35
CA ILE A 255 -11.59 2.01 -0.58
C ILE A 255 -11.88 2.62 -1.95
N TYR A 256 -10.91 3.29 -2.56
CA TYR A 256 -11.00 3.75 -3.94
C TYR A 256 -9.95 3.05 -4.79
N THR A 257 -10.37 2.36 -5.85
CA THR A 257 -9.49 1.54 -6.69
C THR A 257 -9.95 1.45 -8.15
N PHE A 258 -9.04 1.13 -9.06
CA PHE A 258 -9.34 0.86 -10.48
C PHE A 258 -9.86 -0.56 -10.76
N TRP A 259 -9.78 -1.43 -9.76
CA TRP A 259 -10.15 -2.84 -9.87
C TRP A 259 -11.30 -3.16 -8.90
N PRO A 260 -12.50 -2.59 -9.11
CA PRO A 260 -13.71 -3.02 -8.40
C PRO A 260 -13.97 -4.50 -8.69
N SER A 261 -14.44 -5.27 -7.70
CA SER A 261 -14.60 -6.73 -7.85
C SER A 261 -15.69 -7.13 -8.87
N GLY A 262 -16.50 -6.16 -9.30
CA GLY A 262 -17.62 -6.38 -10.22
C GLY A 262 -18.81 -7.08 -9.55
N ASN A 263 -18.69 -7.43 -8.27
CA ASN A 263 -19.75 -8.01 -7.45
C ASN A 263 -20.23 -6.96 -6.44
N ASP A 264 -21.39 -6.35 -6.75
CA ASP A 264 -21.98 -5.28 -5.93
C ASP A 264 -22.21 -5.67 -4.47
N GLN A 265 -22.38 -6.97 -4.15
CA GLN A 265 -22.55 -7.44 -2.76
C GLN A 265 -21.25 -7.47 -1.95
N ILE A 266 -20.10 -7.68 -2.61
CA ILE A 266 -18.79 -7.62 -1.95
C ILE A 266 -18.34 -6.16 -1.87
N ASP A 267 -18.67 -5.35 -2.87
CA ASP A 267 -18.28 -3.94 -2.94
C ASP A 267 -19.15 -3.02 -2.06
N ARG A 268 -20.32 -3.49 -1.61
CA ARG A 268 -21.18 -2.83 -0.61
C ARG A 268 -21.53 -3.78 0.52
N ASN A 269 -20.82 -3.65 1.64
CA ASN A 269 -21.14 -4.29 2.90
C ASN A 269 -21.34 -3.22 3.98
N ASP A 270 -22.10 -3.54 5.03
CA ASP A 270 -22.28 -2.71 6.22
C ASP A 270 -20.93 -2.36 6.90
N SER A 271 -19.86 -3.12 6.65
CA SER A 271 -18.54 -2.90 7.25
C SER A 271 -17.56 -2.06 6.43
N PHE A 272 -17.67 -2.02 5.09
CA PHE A 272 -16.80 -1.24 4.21
C PHE A 272 -17.44 -1.01 2.83
N ASN A 273 -16.99 0.04 2.14
CA ASN A 273 -17.38 0.37 0.78
C ASN A 273 -16.16 0.34 -0.14
N CYS A 274 -16.31 -0.30 -1.30
CA CYS A 274 -15.32 -0.26 -2.36
C CYS A 274 -15.85 0.51 -3.57
N HIS A 275 -15.16 1.58 -3.93
CA HIS A 275 -15.51 2.48 -5.02
C HIS A 275 -14.55 2.30 -6.19
N GLY A 276 -15.11 2.12 -7.38
CA GLY A 276 -14.36 2.30 -8.62
C GLY A 276 -13.94 3.77 -8.76
N ILE A 277 -12.67 4.03 -9.10
CA ILE A 277 -12.22 5.38 -9.43
C ILE A 277 -12.86 5.79 -10.76
N HIS A 278 -13.91 6.59 -10.68
CA HIS A 278 -14.66 7.12 -11.82
C HIS A 278 -14.61 8.64 -11.84
N MET A 279 -14.80 9.27 -13.01
CA MET A 279 -14.78 10.73 -13.16
C MET A 279 -15.75 11.44 -12.22
N SER A 280 -16.88 10.81 -11.89
CA SER A 280 -17.90 11.38 -11.00
C SER A 280 -17.57 11.30 -9.51
N SER A 281 -16.52 10.58 -9.12
CA SER A 281 -16.14 10.34 -7.73
C SER A 281 -14.74 10.85 -7.40
N LEU A 282 -14.17 11.70 -8.26
CA LEU A 282 -12.83 12.23 -8.07
C LEU A 282 -12.84 13.30 -6.97
N PRO A 283 -11.84 13.30 -6.06
CA PRO A 283 -11.64 14.43 -5.16
C PRO A 283 -11.32 15.69 -5.98
N THR A 284 -11.65 16.86 -5.44
CA THR A 284 -11.37 18.15 -6.08
C THR A 284 -10.29 18.92 -5.32
N LEU A 285 -9.51 19.71 -6.07
CA LEU A 285 -8.49 20.62 -5.55
C LEU A 285 -8.86 22.06 -5.92
N HIS A 286 -8.49 22.99 -5.05
CA HIS A 286 -8.54 24.42 -5.32
C HIS A 286 -7.13 24.95 -5.56
N ALA A 287 -7.01 25.88 -6.51
CA ALA A 287 -5.78 26.65 -6.67
C ALA A 287 -5.61 27.61 -5.50
N HIS A 288 -4.40 27.73 -4.98
CA HIS A 288 -4.09 28.65 -3.89
C HIS A 288 -2.76 29.36 -4.13
N HIS A 289 -2.67 30.58 -3.59
CA HIS A 289 -1.45 31.36 -3.51
C HIS A 289 -1.19 31.69 -2.05
N VAL A 290 0.05 31.48 -1.58
CA VAL A 290 0.46 31.87 -0.24
C VAL A 290 1.05 33.28 -0.32
N GLU A 291 0.31 34.25 0.20
CA GLU A 291 0.70 35.65 0.18
C GLU A 291 1.92 35.89 1.10
N PRO A 292 3.05 36.41 0.57
CA PRO A 292 4.24 36.70 1.38
C PRO A 292 4.10 37.89 2.34
N PHE A 293 3.10 38.76 2.14
CA PHE A 293 2.92 39.97 2.94
C PHE A 293 1.61 39.98 3.75
N ASN A 294 1.65 40.55 4.95
CA ASN A 294 0.46 40.94 5.70
C ASN A 294 0.41 42.47 5.72
N GLY A 295 -0.28 43.06 4.73
CA GLY A 295 -0.20 44.49 4.45
C GLY A 295 1.20 44.87 3.98
N SER A 296 1.87 45.78 4.70
CA SER A 296 3.24 46.19 4.37
C SER A 296 4.33 45.32 5.01
N ASN A 297 3.97 44.37 5.87
CA ASN A 297 4.94 43.57 6.63
C ASN A 297 5.18 42.21 5.96
N VAL A 298 6.44 41.81 5.82
CA VAL A 298 6.81 40.46 5.38
C VAL A 298 6.37 39.45 6.43
N ARG A 299 5.68 38.39 6.02
CA ARG A 299 5.27 37.30 6.91
C ARG A 299 6.44 36.42 7.28
N LEU A 300 6.34 35.77 8.44
CA LEU A 300 7.34 34.77 8.84
C LEU A 300 7.24 33.56 7.91
N GLU A 301 8.40 33.07 7.47
CA GLU A 301 8.50 31.90 6.59
C GLU A 301 7.73 30.70 7.15
N LYS A 302 7.81 30.47 8.47
CA LYS A 302 7.11 29.38 9.15
C LYS A 302 5.59 29.44 8.95
N ASP A 303 4.99 30.63 8.98
CA ASP A 303 3.54 30.79 8.85
C ASP A 303 3.11 30.57 7.40
N MET A 304 3.92 31.02 6.44
CA MET A 304 3.71 30.79 5.01
C MET A 304 3.82 29.30 4.66
N ILE A 305 4.84 28.61 5.18
CA ILE A 305 5.02 27.18 5.01
C ILE A 305 3.84 26.42 5.62
N ASN A 306 3.37 26.84 6.79
CA ASN A 306 2.23 26.21 7.44
C ASN A 306 0.95 26.34 6.61
N GLU A 307 0.61 27.54 6.16
CA GLU A 307 -0.54 27.79 5.28
C GLU A 307 -0.45 26.95 4.00
N ARG A 308 0.72 26.89 3.37
CA ARG A 308 0.95 26.04 2.20
C ARG A 308 0.60 24.58 2.47
N PHE A 309 0.97 24.06 3.64
CA PHE A 309 0.72 22.66 4.00
C PHE A 309 -0.75 22.39 4.37
N GLU A 310 -1.49 23.38 4.86
CA GLU A 310 -2.92 23.27 5.12
C GLU A 310 -3.76 23.06 3.85
N HIS A 311 -3.25 23.49 2.70
CA HIS A 311 -3.88 23.28 1.39
C HIS A 311 -3.58 21.93 0.74
N ILE A 312 -2.72 21.10 1.34
CA ILE A 312 -2.46 19.75 0.84
C ILE A 312 -3.67 18.87 1.16
N LEU A 313 -4.17 18.16 0.16
CA LEU A 313 -5.22 17.15 0.33
C LEU A 313 -4.58 15.76 0.53
N PRO A 314 -4.59 15.21 1.76
CA PRO A 314 -3.94 13.94 2.09
C PRO A 314 -4.80 12.70 1.78
N PHE A 315 -4.13 11.59 1.49
CA PHE A 315 -4.68 10.25 1.31
C PHE A 315 -3.70 9.20 1.84
N ALA A 316 -4.20 8.11 2.41
CA ALA A 316 -3.41 6.89 2.54
C ALA A 316 -3.46 6.10 1.23
N LEU A 317 -2.35 5.52 0.83
CA LEU A 317 -2.18 4.83 -0.44
C LEU A 317 -1.62 3.43 -0.22
N LEU A 318 -2.09 2.48 -1.05
CA LEU A 318 -1.38 1.24 -1.34
C LEU A 318 -0.66 1.43 -2.67
N VAL A 319 0.67 1.47 -2.61
CA VAL A 319 1.52 1.79 -3.76
C VAL A 319 2.51 0.67 -4.05
N ASP A 320 2.72 0.38 -5.32
CA ASP A 320 3.79 -0.48 -5.81
C ASP A 320 5.15 0.12 -5.46
N LEU A 321 6.10 -0.71 -5.03
CA LEU A 321 7.46 -0.28 -4.72
C LEU A 321 8.25 0.19 -5.95
N PHE A 322 7.88 -0.28 -7.14
CA PHE A 322 8.70 -0.09 -8.35
C PHE A 322 8.17 1.01 -9.28
N HIS A 323 6.87 1.32 -9.22
CA HIS A 323 6.22 2.27 -10.11
C HIS A 323 5.74 3.52 -9.35
N PRO A 324 5.85 4.72 -9.96
CA PRO A 324 5.32 5.92 -9.36
C PRO A 324 3.79 5.95 -9.43
N VAL A 325 3.16 6.62 -8.47
CA VAL A 325 1.75 7.02 -8.55
C VAL A 325 1.66 8.22 -9.45
N LYS A 326 0.82 8.15 -10.49
CA LYS A 326 0.57 9.30 -11.37
C LYS A 326 -0.64 10.08 -10.87
N ALA A 327 -0.63 11.39 -11.06
CA ALA A 327 -1.79 12.22 -10.75
C ALA A 327 -1.94 13.33 -11.79
N GLN A 328 -3.19 13.65 -12.13
CA GLN A 328 -3.50 14.71 -13.10
C GLN A 328 -4.80 15.43 -12.75
N THR A 329 -4.89 16.70 -13.16
CA THR A 329 -6.10 17.52 -13.04
C THR A 329 -6.75 17.86 -14.40
N GLY A 330 -6.12 17.44 -15.50
CA GLY A 330 -6.50 17.78 -16.88
C GLY A 330 -6.13 19.20 -17.32
N VAL A 331 -5.78 20.09 -16.38
CA VAL A 331 -5.47 21.51 -16.63
C VAL A 331 -3.98 21.80 -16.46
N LEU A 332 -3.29 21.01 -15.63
CA LEU A 332 -1.85 21.10 -15.38
C LEU A 332 -1.14 19.83 -15.87
N PRO A 333 0.17 19.91 -16.17
CA PRO A 333 0.97 18.73 -16.48
C PRO A 333 0.82 17.63 -15.41
N PRO A 334 0.74 16.34 -15.80
CA PRO A 334 0.69 15.23 -14.86
C PRO A 334 1.91 15.23 -13.92
N SER A 335 1.68 14.86 -12.67
CA SER A 335 2.72 14.71 -11.65
C SER A 335 2.95 13.24 -11.34
N ASN A 336 4.20 12.87 -11.05
CA ASN A 336 4.59 11.51 -10.66
C ASN A 336 5.11 11.55 -9.23
N LEU A 337 4.62 10.66 -8.36
CA LEU A 337 5.06 10.50 -6.99
C LEU A 337 5.71 9.12 -6.82
N ARG A 338 7.01 9.07 -6.59
CA ARG A 338 7.78 7.82 -6.42
C ARG A 338 8.26 7.70 -4.98
N LEU A 339 8.16 6.50 -4.41
CA LEU A 339 8.78 6.20 -3.12
C LEU A 339 10.28 6.51 -3.16
N PRO A 340 10.86 7.04 -2.07
CA PRO A 340 12.31 7.19 -1.98
C PRO A 340 13.01 5.83 -2.20
N ASP A 341 14.18 5.82 -2.82
CA ASP A 341 14.84 4.55 -3.15
C ASP A 341 15.39 3.84 -1.91
N TRP A 342 15.83 4.58 -0.87
CA TRP A 342 16.48 3.99 0.29
C TRP A 342 15.54 3.15 1.18
N PRO A 343 14.28 3.54 1.49
CA PRO A 343 13.35 2.70 2.24
C PRO A 343 12.97 1.46 1.44
N VAL A 344 12.81 1.59 0.12
CA VAL A 344 12.53 0.45 -0.78
C VAL A 344 13.69 -0.55 -0.75
N GLN A 345 14.93 -0.09 -0.91
CA GLN A 345 16.10 -0.96 -0.83
C GLN A 345 16.28 -1.61 0.54
N GLN A 346 16.01 -0.85 1.61
CA GLN A 346 16.05 -1.39 2.97
C GLN A 346 14.99 -2.48 3.16
N ALA A 347 13.76 -2.24 2.74
CA ALA A 347 12.66 -3.19 2.85
C ALA A 347 12.90 -4.47 2.05
N LEU A 348 13.40 -4.33 0.82
CA LEU A 348 13.72 -5.50 -0.01
C LEU A 348 14.79 -6.40 0.63
N ARG A 349 15.67 -5.83 1.47
CA ARG A 349 16.70 -6.58 2.21
C ARG A 349 16.22 -7.14 3.56
N THR A 350 15.07 -6.72 4.06
CA THR A 350 14.61 -7.10 5.41
C THR A 350 13.36 -7.94 5.40
N ILE A 351 12.51 -7.79 4.37
CA ILE A 351 11.30 -8.62 4.18
C ILE A 351 11.73 -10.07 3.98
N ARG A 352 11.54 -10.86 5.04
CA ARG A 352 11.70 -12.32 5.01
C ARG A 352 10.36 -12.95 4.72
N LEU A 353 10.32 -13.81 3.72
CA LEU A 353 9.10 -14.53 3.41
C LEU A 353 8.83 -15.63 4.43
N PHE A 354 7.56 -15.74 4.78
CA PHE A 354 7.03 -16.87 5.52
C PHE A 354 6.14 -17.67 4.58
N TYR A 355 6.18 -18.98 4.68
CA TYR A 355 5.38 -19.84 3.82
C TYR A 355 4.77 -20.96 4.66
N ARG A 356 3.47 -21.16 4.53
CA ARG A 356 2.78 -22.29 5.17
C ARG A 356 2.78 -23.46 4.20
N VAL A 357 3.60 -24.46 4.50
CA VAL A 357 3.55 -25.72 3.78
C VAL A 357 2.42 -26.54 4.38
N GLY A 358 1.68 -27.27 3.54
CA GLY A 358 0.63 -28.19 3.98
C GLY A 358 1.09 -29.13 5.09
N GLN A 359 0.12 -29.69 5.81
CA GLN A 359 0.36 -30.53 6.98
C GLN A 359 1.26 -31.72 6.65
N PHE A 360 2.24 -31.99 7.51
CA PHE A 360 3.05 -33.19 7.40
C PHE A 360 2.75 -34.17 8.50
N LEU A 361 2.82 -35.45 8.14
CA LEU A 361 2.70 -36.56 9.07
C LEU A 361 4.08 -36.89 9.63
N PHE A 362 4.23 -36.67 10.93
CA PHE A 362 5.40 -37.13 11.68
C PHE A 362 5.07 -38.40 12.44
N ARG A 363 6.05 -39.30 12.57
CA ARG A 363 5.90 -40.54 13.32
C ARG A 363 5.92 -40.32 14.84
N GLU A 364 6.60 -39.27 15.29
CA GLU A 364 6.75 -38.91 16.69
C GLU A 364 6.15 -37.52 16.91
N ASP A 365 5.59 -37.28 18.10
CA ASP A 365 5.01 -36.00 18.47
C ASP A 365 6.13 -34.98 18.71
N PRO A 366 6.33 -34.00 17.79
CA PRO A 366 7.41 -33.05 17.92
C PRO A 366 7.21 -32.10 19.11
N LEU A 367 5.98 -31.95 19.61
CA LEU A 367 5.69 -31.14 20.79
C LEU A 367 6.24 -31.80 22.07
N LYS A 368 6.31 -33.13 22.12
CA LYS A 368 6.82 -33.88 23.28
C LYS A 368 8.34 -33.90 23.37
N MET A 369 9.05 -33.73 22.26
CA MET A 369 10.52 -33.72 22.27
C MET A 369 11.11 -32.52 23.03
N MET A 370 10.36 -31.41 23.16
CA MET A 370 10.86 -30.17 23.76
C MET A 370 10.48 -29.97 25.24
N ILE A 371 9.40 -30.61 25.73
CA ILE A 371 8.98 -30.51 27.15
C ILE A 371 10.07 -31.04 28.11
N ASN A 372 10.98 -31.89 27.62
CA ASN A 372 12.04 -32.50 28.42
C ASN A 372 13.39 -31.73 28.37
N GLN A 373 13.42 -30.52 27.82
CA GLN A 373 14.63 -29.69 27.92
C GLN A 373 14.57 -28.85 29.20
N PRO A 374 15.55 -29.00 30.12
CA PRO A 374 15.59 -28.14 31.30
C PRO A 374 15.78 -26.70 30.84
N GLU A 375 14.87 -25.84 31.27
CA GLU A 375 15.05 -24.39 31.24
C GLU A 375 16.44 -24.11 31.80
N SER A 376 17.29 -23.50 30.99
CA SER A 376 18.61 -23.07 31.44
C SER A 376 18.38 -21.92 32.42
N GLU A 377 18.22 -22.25 33.70
CA GLU A 377 18.28 -21.31 34.81
C GLU A 377 19.56 -20.48 34.65
N GLY A 378 19.39 -19.16 34.67
CA GLY A 378 20.50 -18.23 34.58
C GLY A 378 21.47 -18.44 35.74
N ASP A 379 22.73 -18.65 35.42
CA ASP A 379 23.80 -18.29 36.33
C ASP A 379 25.03 -17.81 35.56
N GLY A 380 25.68 -16.78 36.11
CA GLY A 380 26.58 -15.87 35.41
C GLY A 380 27.88 -16.47 34.87
N ASP A 381 28.48 -15.70 33.95
CA ASP A 381 29.90 -15.66 33.62
C ASP A 381 30.63 -17.00 33.45
N ARG A 382 30.49 -17.63 32.28
CA ARG A 382 31.56 -18.42 31.66
C ARG A 382 31.62 -18.25 30.14
N GLU A 383 32.62 -17.51 29.70
CA GLU A 383 33.25 -17.65 28.39
C GLU A 383 33.64 -19.13 28.19
N GLY A 384 32.99 -19.81 27.23
CA GLY A 384 33.37 -21.17 26.85
C GLY A 384 32.21 -21.99 26.33
N SER A 385 32.13 -22.10 24.99
CA SER A 385 31.37 -23.08 24.21
C SER A 385 29.88 -23.22 24.53
N ASN A 386 29.02 -22.58 23.73
CA ASN A 386 27.65 -23.04 23.51
C ASN A 386 27.70 -24.55 23.18
N PRO A 387 27.05 -25.44 23.93
CA PRO A 387 26.78 -26.77 23.41
C PRO A 387 25.83 -26.59 22.23
N GLU A 388 26.36 -26.65 21.00
CA GLU A 388 25.56 -26.83 19.80
C GLU A 388 24.73 -28.10 20.02
N LEU A 389 23.45 -27.92 20.34
CA LEU A 389 22.44 -28.98 20.22
C LEU A 389 22.43 -29.39 18.75
N VAL A 390 23.14 -30.47 18.43
CA VAL A 390 23.13 -31.11 17.12
C VAL A 390 21.77 -31.79 16.95
N VAL A 391 20.74 -31.01 16.65
CA VAL A 391 19.47 -31.52 16.18
C VAL A 391 19.67 -31.92 14.71
N PRO A 392 19.45 -33.19 14.32
CA PRO A 392 19.62 -33.61 12.94
C PRO A 392 18.73 -32.74 12.03
N PRO A 393 19.21 -32.30 10.85
CA PRO A 393 18.43 -31.47 9.96
C PRO A 393 17.16 -32.21 9.55
N LEU A 394 16.02 -31.54 9.65
CA LEU A 394 14.77 -32.11 9.18
C LEU A 394 14.78 -32.13 7.65
N TYR A 395 14.58 -33.31 7.08
CA TYR A 395 14.48 -33.50 5.63
C TYR A 395 13.06 -33.21 5.18
N ILE A 396 12.89 -32.12 4.43
CA ILE A 396 11.60 -31.70 3.86
C ILE A 396 11.78 -31.58 2.35
N PRO A 397 10.84 -32.07 1.52
CA PRO A 397 10.77 -31.69 0.11
C PRO A 397 10.60 -30.16 0.04
N THR A 398 11.70 -29.47 -0.20
CA THR A 398 11.78 -28.01 -0.21
C THR A 398 11.63 -27.47 -1.62
N VAL A 399 11.20 -26.21 -1.71
CA VAL A 399 11.22 -25.45 -2.97
C VAL A 399 12.68 -25.43 -3.48
N PRO A 400 12.93 -25.65 -4.78
CA PRO A 400 14.30 -25.82 -5.30
C PRO A 400 15.22 -24.60 -5.05
N HIS A 401 14.66 -23.41 -4.83
CA HIS A 401 15.38 -22.16 -4.62
C HIS A 401 15.23 -21.63 -3.19
N GLY A 402 16.31 -21.08 -2.63
CA GLY A 402 16.36 -20.51 -1.28
C GLY A 402 16.92 -21.41 -0.18
N GLN A 403 17.48 -20.77 0.85
CA GLN A 403 17.69 -21.35 2.17
C GLN A 403 16.48 -21.09 3.07
N TRP A 404 16.04 -22.13 3.77
CA TRP A 404 14.81 -22.12 4.54
C TRP A 404 15.02 -22.70 5.94
N GLU A 405 14.35 -22.09 6.92
CA GLU A 405 14.22 -22.59 8.28
C GLU A 405 12.78 -23.04 8.53
N TRP A 406 12.61 -24.14 9.25
CA TRP A 406 11.33 -24.59 9.75
C TRP A 406 11.10 -24.01 11.14
N LEU A 407 9.95 -23.38 11.33
CA LEU A 407 9.48 -22.91 12.63
C LEU A 407 8.61 -23.99 13.27
N GLN A 408 9.21 -24.79 14.15
CA GLN A 408 8.55 -25.85 14.89
C GLN A 408 7.79 -25.26 16.08
N PRO A 409 6.46 -25.43 16.18
CA PRO A 409 5.71 -25.00 17.35
C PRO A 409 6.10 -25.86 18.57
N TYR A 410 6.11 -25.25 19.75
CA TYR A 410 6.21 -25.93 21.05
C TYR A 410 5.39 -25.17 22.11
N LEU A 411 4.94 -25.91 23.13
CA LEU A 411 4.22 -25.33 24.26
C LEU A 411 5.21 -24.96 25.36
N SER A 412 5.18 -23.71 25.84
CA SER A 412 5.97 -23.27 26.99
C SER A 412 5.28 -23.74 28.28
N SER A 413 6.05 -24.18 29.27
CA SER A 413 5.59 -24.56 30.63
C SER A 413 4.75 -23.45 31.28
N ASP A 414 5.14 -22.20 31.06
CA ASP A 414 4.65 -21.03 31.80
C ASP A 414 3.68 -20.15 31.01
N ASP A 415 3.40 -20.45 29.73
CA ASP A 415 2.63 -19.57 28.87
C ASP A 415 1.68 -20.37 27.99
N SER A 416 0.38 -20.04 28.00
CA SER A 416 -0.62 -20.67 27.13
C SER A 416 -0.44 -20.32 25.63
N GLU A 417 0.58 -19.52 25.31
CA GLU A 417 0.94 -19.15 23.95
C GLU A 417 1.85 -20.20 23.28
N THR A 418 1.56 -20.51 22.01
CA THR A 418 2.42 -21.38 21.18
C THR A 418 3.68 -20.62 20.77
N LYS A 419 4.85 -21.09 21.20
CA LYS A 419 6.16 -20.55 20.79
C LYS A 419 6.73 -21.36 19.64
N TYR A 420 7.71 -20.81 18.94
CA TYR A 420 8.29 -21.43 17.74
C TYR A 420 9.81 -21.48 17.82
N TRP A 421 10.37 -22.67 17.57
CA TRP A 421 11.79 -22.92 17.48
C TRP A 421 12.24 -23.00 16.02
N SER A 422 13.34 -22.34 15.68
CA SER A 422 13.87 -22.31 14.31
C SER A 422 14.84 -23.47 14.09
N GLN A 423 14.51 -24.36 13.14
CA GLN A 423 15.35 -25.49 12.75
C GLN A 423 15.80 -25.34 11.29
N PRO A 424 17.10 -25.49 10.97
CA PRO A 424 17.56 -25.46 9.59
C PRO A 424 16.99 -26.65 8.81
N VAL A 425 16.50 -26.38 7.60
CA VAL A 425 15.99 -27.41 6.70
C VAL A 425 17.04 -27.72 5.64
N SER A 426 17.40 -29.00 5.51
CA SER A 426 18.29 -29.45 4.45
C SER A 426 17.50 -29.96 3.25
N LYS A 427 17.94 -29.60 2.04
CA LYS A 427 17.38 -30.13 0.78
C LYS A 427 17.62 -31.64 0.75
N SER A 428 16.56 -32.44 0.72
CA SER A 428 16.69 -33.88 0.57
C SER A 428 16.72 -34.29 -0.90
N ASP A 429 17.87 -34.69 -1.42
CA ASP A 429 18.01 -35.48 -2.65
C ASP A 429 17.67 -36.97 -2.40
N ILE A 430 16.66 -37.27 -1.57
CA ILE A 430 16.37 -38.67 -1.20
C ILE A 430 15.61 -39.33 -2.36
N PRO A 431 16.21 -40.27 -3.12
CA PRO A 431 15.56 -40.96 -4.22
C PRO A 431 14.90 -42.24 -3.69
N ARG A 432 14.07 -42.14 -2.65
CA ARG A 432 13.34 -43.28 -2.11
C ARG A 432 11.91 -42.92 -1.74
N PRO A 433 10.92 -43.76 -2.09
CA PRO A 433 9.54 -43.56 -1.68
C PRO A 433 9.46 -43.87 -0.17
N VAL A 434 9.48 -42.84 0.67
CA VAL A 434 9.28 -43.01 2.13
C VAL A 434 7.78 -43.07 2.43
N LEU A 435 7.11 -44.05 1.85
CA LEU A 435 5.68 -44.31 2.10
C LEU A 435 5.36 -45.81 2.19
N GLU A 436 6.36 -46.69 2.21
CA GLU A 436 6.14 -48.11 2.44
C GLU A 436 6.34 -48.48 3.91
N ASP A 437 5.25 -49.02 4.48
CA ASP A 437 5.20 -49.96 5.62
C ASP A 437 5.44 -49.47 7.06
N LEU A 438 4.68 -48.51 7.61
CA LEU A 438 4.68 -48.32 9.06
C LEU A 438 3.29 -47.97 9.65
N ARG A 439 2.72 -48.92 10.41
CA ARG A 439 1.60 -48.66 11.33
C ARG A 439 2.15 -48.09 12.65
N SER A 440 2.04 -46.79 12.87
CA SER A 440 2.33 -46.11 14.15
C SER A 440 1.46 -44.85 14.24
N PRO A 441 1.17 -44.30 15.44
CA PRO A 441 0.41 -43.06 15.54
C PRO A 441 1.21 -41.94 14.85
N TYR A 442 0.56 -41.23 13.93
CA TYR A 442 1.15 -40.08 13.25
C TYR A 442 0.63 -38.80 13.90
N THR A 443 1.52 -37.84 14.13
CA THR A 443 1.16 -36.49 14.55
C THR A 443 1.21 -35.56 13.34
N MET A 444 0.13 -34.82 13.16
CA MET A 444 -0.01 -33.81 12.12
C MET A 444 0.45 -32.47 12.69
N VAL A 445 1.33 -31.77 11.97
CA VAL A 445 1.94 -30.53 12.47
C VAL A 445 1.91 -29.48 11.38
N ASP A 446 1.49 -28.27 11.74
CA ASP A 446 1.56 -27.10 10.87
C ASP A 446 3.01 -26.75 10.57
N ARG A 447 3.32 -26.46 9.30
CA ARG A 447 4.68 -26.09 8.89
C ARG A 447 4.74 -24.66 8.40
N ILE A 448 5.36 -23.82 9.21
CA ILE A 448 5.71 -22.46 8.83
C ILE A 448 7.20 -22.47 8.48
N MET A 449 7.51 -22.19 7.22
CA MET A 449 8.86 -22.02 6.72
C MET A 449 9.19 -20.54 6.68
N ARG A 450 10.41 -20.18 7.05
CA ARG A 450 10.92 -18.82 6.96
C ARG A 450 12.14 -18.81 6.05
N SER A 451 12.21 -17.88 5.11
CA SER A 451 13.41 -17.69 4.30
C SER A 451 14.55 -17.13 5.17
N THR A 452 15.75 -17.67 4.99
CA THR A 452 16.98 -17.13 5.61
C THR A 452 17.79 -16.27 4.65
N GLU A 453 17.43 -16.24 3.37
CA GLU A 453 18.00 -15.36 2.38
C GLU A 453 17.30 -13.99 2.45
N LEU A 454 18.08 -12.93 2.23
CA LEU A 454 17.62 -11.54 2.20
C LEU A 454 17.60 -11.01 0.77
#